data_AF-A0A0V1B6I1-F1
#
_entry.id   AF-A0A0V1B6I1-F1
#
_cell.length_a   1.000
_cell.length_b   1.000
_cell.length_c   1.000
_cell.angle_alpha   90.00
_cell.angle_beta   90.00
_cell.angle_gamma   90.00
#
_symmetry.space_group_name_H-M   'P 1'
#
loop_
_entity.id
_entity.type
_entity.pdbx_description
1 polymer ?
#
loop_
_entity_poly.entity_id
_entity_poly.type
_entity_poly.pdbx_seq_one_letter_code
_entity_poly.pdbx_strand_id
1 'polypeptide(L)'
;MARMIIIKHPAIAIARWRRSLEFTKKNILSVNLVKMSGRGKGGKVKGKAKSRSSRAGLQFPVGRIHRLLRKGNYAERIGAGAPVYLAAVMEYLTAEVLELAGNAARDNKKTRIIPRHLQLAIRNDEELNKLLHGVTIAQGGVLPNINASLLPKKTAEMKVGKPVSKKAE
;
A
#
# COMPACT_ATOMS: atom_id res chain seq x y z
N MET A 1 -59.61 39.31 -34.67
CA MET A 1 -60.59 40.41 -34.60
C MET A 1 -61.35 40.27 -33.29
N ALA A 2 -61.45 41.38 -32.56
CA ALA A 2 -61.65 41.50 -31.12
C ALA A 2 -62.98 40.97 -30.55
N ARG A 3 -62.96 40.63 -29.25
CA ARG A 3 -63.81 41.19 -28.16
C ARG A 3 -63.44 40.48 -26.84
N MET A 4 -62.93 41.10 -25.76
CA MET A 4 -63.39 42.29 -25.01
C MET A 4 -64.81 42.00 -24.47
N ILE A 5 -65.17 41.88 -23.19
CA ILE A 5 -64.80 42.63 -21.96
C ILE A 5 -65.51 41.95 -20.74
N ILE A 6 -64.82 41.86 -19.58
CA ILE A 6 -65.20 42.20 -18.17
C ILE A 6 -66.52 41.57 -17.61
N ILE A 7 -66.57 40.94 -16.41
CA ILE A 7 -66.87 41.59 -15.11
C ILE A 7 -66.88 40.60 -13.91
N LYS A 8 -66.21 41.03 -12.82
CA LYS A 8 -66.35 40.78 -11.35
C LYS A 8 -66.06 39.39 -10.73
N HIS A 9 -65.06 39.33 -9.84
CA HIS A 9 -65.30 39.41 -8.39
C HIS A 9 -64.01 39.58 -7.56
N PRO A 10 -63.95 40.48 -6.55
CA PRO A 10 -62.76 40.79 -5.76
C PRO A 10 -62.72 39.99 -4.45
N ALA A 11 -62.51 38.67 -4.53
CA ALA A 11 -62.44 37.81 -3.33
C ALA A 11 -61.04 37.23 -3.05
N ILE A 12 -60.07 37.41 -3.96
CA ILE A 12 -58.75 36.76 -3.86
C ILE A 12 -57.71 37.64 -3.15
N ALA A 13 -57.95 38.94 -3.02
CA ALA A 13 -57.00 39.88 -2.40
C ALA A 13 -56.93 39.80 -0.86
N ILE A 14 -57.94 39.23 -0.19
CA ILE A 14 -58.00 39.20 1.28
C ILE A 14 -57.26 37.98 1.87
N ALA A 15 -57.10 36.90 1.10
CA ALA A 15 -56.33 35.72 1.54
C ALA A 15 -54.80 35.97 1.58
N ARG A 16 -54.32 37.00 0.88
CA ARG A 16 -52.89 37.34 0.76
C ARG A 16 -52.43 38.45 1.71
N TRP A 17 -53.27 38.89 2.63
CA TRP A 17 -52.88 39.83 3.71
C TRP A 17 -52.93 39.20 5.10
N ARG A 18 -53.57 38.03 5.26
CA ARG A 18 -53.59 37.26 6.52
C ARG A 18 -52.45 36.25 6.67
N ARG A 19 -51.43 36.30 5.80
CA ARG A 19 -50.23 35.44 5.86
C ARG A 19 -48.97 36.21 6.25
N SER A 20 -49.05 37.53 6.39
CA SER A 20 -47.93 38.40 6.76
C SER A 20 -47.90 38.80 8.24
N LEU A 21 -48.88 38.36 9.05
CA LEU A 21 -48.95 38.66 10.49
C LEU A 21 -48.79 37.42 11.41
N GLU A 22 -48.62 36.21 10.85
CA GLU A 22 -48.18 35.03 11.62
C GLU A 22 -46.67 34.78 11.54
N PHE A 23 -45.95 35.55 10.72
CA PHE A 23 -44.51 35.38 10.50
C PHE A 23 -43.66 36.02 11.61
N THR A 24 -44.24 36.85 12.48
CA THR A 24 -43.51 37.58 13.55
C THR A 24 -43.96 37.21 14.98
N LYS A 25 -44.68 36.10 15.17
CA LYS A 25 -44.98 35.53 16.51
C LYS A 25 -44.41 34.14 16.79
N LYS A 26 -43.69 33.54 15.83
CA LYS A 26 -43.02 32.23 16.01
C LYS A 26 -41.54 32.32 16.43
N ASN A 27 -41.06 33.51 16.80
CA ASN A 27 -39.64 33.75 17.10
C ASN A 27 -39.35 34.21 18.55
N ILE A 28 -40.32 34.08 19.48
CA ILE A 28 -40.17 34.57 20.87
C ILE A 28 -40.55 33.53 21.95
N LEU A 29 -40.92 32.30 21.60
CA LEU A 29 -41.24 31.24 22.59
C LEU A 29 -40.47 29.91 22.38
N SER A 30 -39.26 29.94 21.83
CA SER A 30 -38.38 28.76 21.78
C SER A 30 -37.09 28.93 22.60
N VAL A 31 -37.12 29.80 23.60
CA VAL A 31 -36.05 29.88 24.60
C VAL A 31 -36.17 28.66 25.51
N ASN A 32 -35.09 27.88 25.57
CA ASN A 32 -34.84 26.77 26.50
C ASN A 32 -35.54 25.43 26.23
N LEU A 33 -35.15 24.78 25.14
CA LEU A 33 -34.82 23.37 25.22
C LEU A 33 -33.50 23.12 24.50
N VAL A 34 -32.39 23.48 25.16
CA VAL A 34 -31.08 22.89 24.82
C VAL A 34 -31.20 21.40 25.09
N LYS A 35 -31.57 20.66 24.05
CA LYS A 35 -31.50 19.20 24.04
C LYS A 35 -30.02 18.86 24.10
N MET A 36 -29.48 18.76 25.31
CA MET A 36 -28.17 18.15 25.54
C MET A 36 -28.28 16.68 25.12
N SER A 37 -28.09 16.39 23.83
CA SER A 37 -27.68 15.05 23.43
C SER A 37 -26.23 14.87 23.85
N GLY A 38 -26.01 14.75 25.16
CA GLY A 38 -24.81 14.16 25.75
C GLY A 38 -24.79 12.69 25.37
N ARG A 39 -24.65 12.40 24.08
CA ARG A 39 -24.49 11.05 23.56
C ARG A 39 -23.05 10.71 23.84
N GLY A 40 -22.83 10.09 25.01
CA GLY A 40 -21.57 9.48 25.37
C GLY A 40 -20.99 8.69 24.19
N LYS A 41 -19.65 8.64 24.14
CA LYS A 41 -18.80 8.17 23.02
C LYS A 41 -19.10 6.74 22.48
N GLY A 42 -20.13 6.06 22.99
CA GLY A 42 -20.53 4.70 22.63
C GLY A 42 -21.82 4.56 21.81
N GLY A 43 -22.48 5.65 21.39
CA GLY A 43 -23.85 5.58 20.85
C GLY A 43 -24.04 5.75 19.34
N LYS A 44 -23.00 5.93 18.51
CA LYS A 44 -23.17 6.00 17.04
C LYS A 44 -23.11 4.57 16.45
N VAL A 45 -23.97 4.27 15.47
CA VAL A 45 -23.93 3.02 14.69
C VAL A 45 -22.47 2.78 14.31
N LYS A 46 -21.90 1.65 14.76
CA LYS A 46 -20.48 1.33 14.51
C LYS A 46 -20.30 1.26 12.99
N GLY A 47 -19.66 2.29 12.42
CA GLY A 47 -19.27 2.27 11.02
C GLY A 47 -18.35 1.08 10.74
N LYS A 48 -18.24 0.69 9.47
CA LYS A 48 -17.42 -0.46 9.05
C LYS A 48 -16.02 -0.35 9.67
N ALA A 49 -15.64 -1.37 10.45
CA ALA A 49 -14.37 -1.36 11.16
C ALA A 49 -13.22 -1.39 10.14
N LYS A 50 -12.40 -0.33 10.11
CA LYS A 50 -11.16 -0.33 9.34
C LYS A 50 -10.10 -1.16 10.08
N SER A 51 -9.29 -1.92 9.34
CA SER A 51 -8.17 -2.66 9.93
C SER A 51 -7.06 -1.70 10.36
N ARG A 52 -6.20 -2.13 11.29
CA ARG A 52 -5.03 -1.33 11.68
C ARG A 52 -4.03 -1.19 10.53
N SER A 53 -3.84 -2.23 9.73
CA SER A 53 -3.00 -2.19 8.52
C SER A 53 -3.51 -1.16 7.51
N SER A 54 -4.82 -1.17 7.20
CA SER A 54 -5.42 -0.18 6.28
C SER A 54 -5.31 1.25 6.79
N ARG A 55 -5.39 1.49 8.11
CA ARG A 55 -5.14 2.82 8.69
C ARG A 55 -3.67 3.25 8.59
N ALA A 56 -2.74 2.30 8.63
CA ALA A 56 -1.30 2.55 8.55
C ALA A 56 -0.76 2.56 7.11
N GLY A 57 -1.57 2.20 6.10
CA GLY A 57 -1.13 2.10 4.71
C GLY A 57 -0.24 0.88 4.42
N LEU A 58 -0.29 -0.15 5.26
CA LEU A 58 0.56 -1.34 5.14
C LEU A 58 -0.22 -2.52 4.56
N GLN A 59 0.43 -3.31 3.70
CA GLN A 59 -0.06 -4.63 3.27
C GLN A 59 0.10 -5.67 4.38
N PHE A 60 1.15 -5.55 5.20
CA PHE A 60 1.46 -6.49 6.26
C PHE A 60 0.45 -6.42 7.42
N PRO A 61 0.15 -7.55 8.07
CA PRO A 61 -0.93 -7.64 9.06
C PRO A 61 -0.50 -7.14 10.46
N VAL A 62 -0.62 -5.83 10.72
CA VAL A 62 -0.32 -5.17 12.00
C VAL A 62 -1.02 -5.87 13.19
N GLY A 63 -2.28 -6.28 13.03
CA GLY A 63 -3.03 -6.97 14.10
C GLY A 63 -2.44 -8.34 14.45
N ARG A 64 -1.95 -9.09 13.46
CA ARG A 64 -1.30 -10.39 13.66
C ARG A 64 0.04 -10.22 14.35
N ILE A 65 0.84 -9.26 13.90
CA ILE A 65 2.16 -8.95 14.47
C ILE A 65 2.01 -8.53 15.94
N HIS A 66 1.03 -7.68 16.27
CA HIS A 66 0.75 -7.31 17.66
C HIS A 66 0.43 -8.52 18.56
N ARG A 67 -0.35 -9.48 18.04
CA ARG A 67 -0.65 -10.71 18.78
C ARG A 67 0.60 -11.58 18.95
N LEU A 68 1.44 -11.69 17.93
CA LEU A 68 2.69 -12.45 18.00
C LEU A 68 3.67 -11.82 19.01
N LEU A 69 3.80 -10.49 19.03
CA LEU A 69 4.63 -9.77 20.00
C LEU A 69 4.19 -10.04 21.45
N ARG A 70 2.87 -10.07 21.72
CA ARG A 70 2.37 -10.44 23.06
C ARG A 70 2.59 -11.92 23.39
N LYS A 71 2.39 -12.82 22.43
CA LYS A 71 2.61 -14.26 22.64
C LYS A 71 4.09 -14.59 22.86
N GLY A 72 4.99 -13.82 22.28
CA GLY A 72 6.44 -14.02 22.38
C GLY A 72 7.06 -13.58 23.71
N ASN A 73 6.28 -13.01 24.64
CA ASN A 73 6.76 -12.59 25.97
C ASN A 73 8.00 -11.69 25.93
N TYR A 74 8.16 -10.85 24.89
CA TYR A 74 9.31 -9.96 24.74
C TYR A 74 9.33 -8.82 25.80
N ALA A 75 8.16 -8.43 26.29
CA ALA A 75 7.97 -7.46 27.36
C ALA A 75 6.57 -7.62 27.98
N GLU A 76 6.38 -7.14 29.22
CA GLU A 76 5.07 -7.17 29.91
C GLU A 76 4.00 -6.38 29.12
N ARG A 77 4.39 -5.24 28.52
CA ARG A 77 3.50 -4.35 27.77
C ARG A 77 4.08 -4.05 26.40
N ILE A 78 3.22 -4.11 25.39
CA ILE A 78 3.57 -3.76 24.00
C ILE A 78 2.82 -2.47 23.63
N GLY A 79 3.57 -1.41 23.34
CA GLY A 79 3.00 -0.13 22.90
C GLY A 79 2.23 -0.26 21.58
N ALA A 80 1.22 0.57 21.39
CA ALA A 80 0.36 0.50 20.20
C ALA A 80 1.12 0.73 18.88
N GLY A 81 2.18 1.55 18.89
CA GLY A 81 3.02 1.85 17.72
C GLY A 81 4.00 0.75 17.33
N ALA A 82 4.48 -0.05 18.29
CA ALA A 82 5.47 -1.10 18.05
C ALA A 82 5.10 -2.08 16.91
N PRO A 83 3.89 -2.69 16.88
CA PRO A 83 3.51 -3.59 15.78
C PRO A 83 3.28 -2.89 14.44
N VAL A 84 3.07 -1.56 14.43
CA VAL A 84 2.96 -0.80 13.17
C VAL A 84 4.35 -0.60 12.58
N TYR A 85 5.28 -0.15 13.41
CA TYR A 85 6.67 0.07 13.01
C TYR A 85 7.31 -1.24 12.53
N LEU A 86 7.19 -2.32 13.31
CA LEU A 86 7.73 -3.63 12.91
C LEU A 86 7.10 -4.15 11.62
N ALA A 87 5.78 -3.97 11.43
CA ALA A 87 5.12 -4.36 10.19
C ALA A 87 5.68 -3.59 8.98
N ALA A 88 5.90 -2.28 9.13
CA ALA A 88 6.47 -1.45 8.07
C ALA A 88 7.90 -1.89 7.70
N VAL A 89 8.75 -2.16 8.68
CA VAL A 89 10.12 -2.64 8.44
C VAL A 89 10.12 -4.01 7.75
N MET A 90 9.27 -4.94 8.20
CA MET A 90 9.15 -6.25 7.56
C MET A 90 8.63 -6.15 6.12
N GLU A 91 7.67 -5.27 5.87
CA GLU A 91 7.13 -5.02 4.53
C GLU A 91 8.19 -4.42 3.61
N TYR A 92 8.95 -3.44 4.10
CA TYR A 92 10.07 -2.83 3.38
C TYR A 92 11.14 -3.86 3.00
N LEU A 93 11.64 -4.64 3.96
CA LEU A 93 12.66 -5.66 3.67
C LEU A 93 12.14 -6.75 2.72
N THR A 94 10.86 -7.11 2.84
CA THR A 94 10.25 -8.09 1.92
C THR A 94 10.16 -7.52 0.50
N ALA A 95 9.79 -6.24 0.35
CA ALA A 95 9.73 -5.57 -0.93
C ALA A 95 11.12 -5.52 -1.59
N GLU A 96 12.16 -5.14 -0.84
CA GLU A 96 13.54 -5.08 -1.33
C GLU A 96 14.03 -6.43 -1.87
N VAL A 97 13.85 -7.50 -1.08
CA VAL A 97 14.25 -8.85 -1.51
C VAL A 97 13.45 -9.31 -2.74
N LEU A 98 12.15 -9.00 -2.81
CA LEU A 98 11.31 -9.39 -3.94
C LEU A 98 11.60 -8.60 -5.21
N GLU A 99 11.98 -7.33 -5.10
CA GLU A 99 12.40 -6.49 -6.22
C GLU A 99 13.66 -7.09 -6.88
N LEU A 100 14.70 -7.31 -6.09
CA LEU A 100 15.96 -7.88 -6.56
C LEU A 100 15.79 -9.32 -7.08
N ALA A 101 15.00 -10.15 -6.39
CA ALA A 101 14.71 -11.51 -6.85
C ALA A 101 13.82 -11.53 -8.11
N GLY A 102 12.95 -10.54 -8.28
CA GLY A 102 12.18 -10.32 -9.49
C GLY A 102 13.08 -9.99 -10.68
N ASN A 103 14.07 -9.11 -10.47
CA ASN A 103 15.10 -8.80 -11.47
C ASN A 103 15.92 -10.04 -11.83
N ALA A 104 16.41 -10.79 -10.84
CA ALA A 104 17.14 -12.04 -11.08
C ALA A 104 16.28 -13.09 -11.82
N ALA A 105 14.97 -13.15 -11.57
CA ALA A 105 14.06 -14.03 -12.30
C ALA A 105 13.95 -13.61 -13.77
N ARG A 106 13.82 -12.30 -14.01
CA ARG A 106 13.73 -11.71 -15.35
C ARG A 106 14.99 -11.94 -16.16
N ASP A 107 16.17 -11.79 -15.56
CA ASP A 107 17.47 -12.03 -16.19
C ASP A 107 17.61 -13.50 -16.62
N ASN A 108 17.06 -14.42 -15.82
CA ASN A 108 16.97 -15.84 -16.14
C ASN A 108 15.82 -16.19 -17.09
N LYS A 109 15.15 -15.19 -17.67
CA LYS A 109 14.01 -15.33 -18.60
C LYS A 109 12.85 -16.12 -17.99
N LYS A 110 12.61 -15.95 -16.69
CA LYS A 110 11.49 -16.57 -15.95
C LYS A 110 10.55 -15.51 -15.41
N THR A 111 9.27 -15.82 -15.36
CA THR A 111 8.23 -14.95 -14.77
C THR A 111 7.95 -15.27 -13.30
N ARG A 112 8.41 -16.43 -12.81
CA ARG A 112 8.20 -16.90 -11.43
C ARG A 112 9.51 -16.85 -10.65
N ILE A 113 9.45 -16.28 -9.45
CA ILE A 113 10.54 -16.32 -8.48
C ILE A 113 10.66 -17.74 -7.92
N ILE A 114 11.87 -18.29 -7.93
CA ILE A 114 12.24 -19.58 -7.32
C ILE A 114 13.37 -19.38 -6.31
N PRO A 115 13.70 -20.36 -5.44
CA PRO A 115 14.73 -20.19 -4.42
C PRO A 115 16.10 -19.77 -4.97
N ARG A 116 16.47 -20.18 -6.19
CA ARG A 116 17.67 -19.71 -6.88
C ARG A 116 17.69 -18.19 -7.06
N HIS A 117 16.57 -17.57 -7.41
CA HIS A 117 16.50 -16.12 -7.62
C HIS A 117 16.66 -15.36 -6.31
N LEU A 118 16.09 -15.88 -5.21
CA LEU A 118 16.30 -15.33 -3.87
C LEU A 118 17.78 -15.41 -3.47
N GLN A 119 18.44 -16.53 -3.72
CA GLN A 119 19.87 -16.70 -3.42
C GLN A 119 20.73 -15.73 -4.23
N LEU A 120 20.48 -15.60 -5.54
CA LEU A 120 21.23 -14.66 -6.39
C LEU A 120 21.04 -13.21 -5.92
N ALA A 121 19.80 -12.81 -5.62
CA ALA A 121 19.50 -11.47 -5.12
C ALA A 121 20.21 -11.17 -3.79
N ILE A 122 20.04 -12.04 -2.80
CA ILE A 122 20.58 -11.84 -1.45
C ILE A 122 22.11 -11.87 -1.42
N ARG A 123 22.76 -12.74 -2.21
CA ARG A 123 24.23 -12.89 -2.17
C ARG A 123 24.96 -11.86 -3.02
N ASN A 124 24.32 -11.28 -4.03
CA ASN A 124 24.90 -10.18 -4.82
C ASN A 124 24.71 -8.80 -4.19
N ASP A 125 23.77 -8.67 -3.24
CA ASP A 125 23.57 -7.43 -2.48
C ASP A 125 24.36 -7.45 -1.16
N GLU A 126 25.15 -6.41 -0.90
CA GLU A 126 26.05 -6.37 0.26
C GLU A 126 25.29 -6.33 1.59
N GLU A 127 24.26 -5.49 1.67
CA GLU A 127 23.49 -5.26 2.90
C GLU A 127 22.67 -6.51 3.27
N LEU A 128 21.99 -7.12 2.30
CA LEU A 128 21.23 -8.34 2.48
C LEU A 128 22.14 -9.55 2.75
N ASN A 129 23.29 -9.64 2.09
CA ASN A 129 24.26 -10.71 2.36
C ASN A 129 24.77 -10.66 3.80
N LYS A 130 25.01 -9.44 4.31
CA LYS A 130 25.40 -9.21 5.71
C LYS A 130 24.25 -9.49 6.68
N LEU A 131 23.05 -9.01 6.39
CA LEU A 131 21.86 -9.23 7.21
C LEU A 131 21.52 -10.72 7.33
N LEU A 132 21.70 -11.49 6.26
CA LEU A 132 21.41 -12.92 6.16
C LEU A 132 22.70 -13.77 6.18
N HIS A 133 23.73 -13.27 6.86
CA HIS A 133 24.94 -14.04 7.13
C HIS A 133 24.60 -15.22 8.05
N GLY A 134 24.84 -16.45 7.56
CA GLY A 134 24.50 -17.68 8.29
C GLY A 134 23.11 -18.28 7.98
N VAL A 135 22.29 -17.63 7.15
CA VAL A 135 21.01 -18.21 6.71
C VAL A 135 21.22 -19.11 5.47
N THR A 136 20.77 -20.36 5.53
CA THR A 136 20.77 -21.27 4.38
C THR A 136 19.44 -21.18 3.62
N ILE A 137 19.51 -20.82 2.33
CA ILE A 137 18.34 -20.84 1.45
C ILE A 137 18.27 -22.21 0.77
N ALA A 138 17.27 -23.01 1.13
CA ALA A 138 17.05 -24.31 0.53
C ALA A 138 16.83 -24.18 -0.99
N GLN A 139 17.46 -25.05 -1.79
CA GLN A 139 17.40 -25.02 -3.26
C GLN A 139 17.96 -23.73 -3.90
N GLY A 140 18.75 -22.94 -3.17
CA GLY A 140 19.34 -21.69 -3.66
C GLY A 140 20.63 -21.87 -4.49
N GLY A 141 21.39 -22.94 -4.23
CA GLY A 141 22.75 -23.10 -4.80
C GLY A 141 23.71 -22.01 -4.32
N VAL A 142 24.79 -21.76 -5.07
CA VAL A 142 25.83 -20.75 -4.75
C VAL A 142 26.06 -19.77 -5.89
N LEU A 143 26.61 -18.60 -5.62
CA LEU A 143 27.03 -17.68 -6.69
C LEU A 143 28.12 -18.37 -7.55
N PRO A 144 28.04 -18.27 -8.88
CA PRO A 144 29.11 -18.74 -9.75
C PRO A 144 30.39 -17.96 -9.43
N ASN A 145 31.40 -18.66 -8.91
CA ASN A 145 32.71 -18.09 -8.63
C ASN A 145 33.77 -19.18 -8.78
N ILE A 146 34.80 -18.92 -9.60
CA ILE A 146 35.92 -19.83 -9.81
C ILE A 146 37.18 -19.09 -9.38
N ASN A 147 37.95 -19.69 -8.46
CA ASN A 147 39.22 -19.12 -8.05
C ASN A 147 40.17 -19.02 -9.27
N ALA A 148 40.86 -17.89 -9.43
CA ALA A 148 41.72 -17.63 -10.59
C ALA A 148 42.80 -18.71 -10.82
N SER A 149 43.26 -19.38 -9.75
CA SER A 149 44.21 -20.49 -9.84
C SER A 149 43.69 -21.73 -10.57
N LEU A 150 42.36 -21.90 -10.62
CA LEU A 150 41.69 -23.03 -11.28
C LEU A 150 41.40 -22.75 -12.76
N LEU A 151 41.60 -21.51 -13.21
CA LEU A 151 41.41 -21.17 -14.61
C LEU A 151 42.55 -21.78 -15.43
N PRO A 152 42.26 -22.31 -16.64
CA PRO A 152 43.29 -22.82 -17.51
C PRO A 152 44.33 -21.73 -17.77
N LYS A 153 45.62 -22.09 -17.69
CA LYS A 153 46.69 -21.18 -18.09
C LYS A 153 46.43 -20.76 -19.52
N LYS A 154 46.37 -19.45 -19.75
CA LYS A 154 46.08 -18.84 -21.06
C LYS A 154 47.06 -19.42 -22.10
N THR A 155 46.62 -20.35 -22.92
CA THR A 155 47.37 -20.79 -24.10
C THR A 155 47.32 -19.67 -25.12
N ALA A 156 48.49 -19.14 -25.49
CA ALA A 156 48.61 -18.10 -26.49
C ALA A 156 48.13 -18.60 -27.87
N GLU A 157 47.23 -17.82 -28.47
CA GLU A 157 47.00 -17.65 -29.92
C GLU A 157 46.75 -18.91 -30.79
N MET A 158 45.47 -19.25 -30.99
CA MET A 158 45.05 -19.83 -32.26
C MET A 158 45.17 -18.74 -33.34
N LYS A 159 46.25 -18.79 -34.13
CA LYS A 159 46.41 -18.00 -35.35
C LYS A 159 45.23 -18.29 -36.28
N VAL A 160 44.23 -17.41 -36.28
CA VAL A 160 43.24 -17.35 -37.36
C VAL A 160 44.02 -16.96 -38.62
N GLY A 161 44.12 -17.90 -39.57
CA GLY A 161 44.79 -17.70 -40.84
C GLY A 161 44.24 -16.46 -41.56
N LYS A 162 45.15 -15.68 -42.14
CA LYS A 162 44.81 -14.51 -42.98
C LYS A 162 43.76 -14.88 -44.04
N PRO A 163 42.74 -14.06 -44.29
CA PRO A 163 41.86 -14.26 -45.43
C PRO A 163 42.67 -14.05 -46.72
N VAL A 164 42.70 -15.07 -47.58
CA VAL A 164 43.28 -15.00 -48.92
C VAL A 164 42.42 -14.06 -49.76
N SER A 165 43.01 -12.96 -50.22
CA SER A 165 42.40 -12.05 -51.19
C SER A 165 42.16 -12.77 -52.51
N LYS A 166 40.90 -12.88 -52.93
CA LYS A 166 40.57 -13.23 -54.32
C LYS A 166 40.87 -12.01 -55.18
N LYS A 167 41.83 -12.16 -56.11
CA LYS A 167 41.98 -11.23 -57.25
C LYS A 167 40.74 -11.38 -58.13
N ALA A 168 40.11 -10.26 -58.45
CA ALA A 168 39.12 -10.18 -59.52
C ALA A 168 39.89 -10.20 -60.85
N GLU A 169 39.45 -11.07 -61.74
CA GLU A 169 39.72 -11.04 -63.18
C GLU A 169 38.38 -10.79 -63.88
#